data_AF-A0A2P7Q1I0-F1
#
_entry.id   AF-A0A2P7Q1I0-F1
#
_cell.length_a   1.000
_cell.length_b   1.000
_cell.length_c   1.000
_cell.angle_alpha   90.00
_cell.angle_beta   90.00
_cell.angle_gamma   90.00
#
_symmetry.space_group_name_H-M   'P 1'
#
loop_
_entity.id
_entity.type
_entity.pdbx_description
1 polymer ?
#
loop_
_entity_poly.entity_id
_entity_poly.type
_entity_poly.pdbx_seq_one_letter_code
_entity_poly.pdbx_strand_id
1 'polypeptide(L)'
;MKKFRKINKITKIAEVYNSKFLNVFEIFYETKLGNQKKWIVASRKNLNSYKKMLFKEESIKIDAVLIAAIDESRGSLVLIKEFRMPINDYVYSLPAGLIDEGEDIYVAAKREMKEETGLELYDIDENSSCKKSFASVGMSDESLALVYGKARGEVSTELQEESEIIESIYVDKKMAEELLSSDVNIDIKAWLVLKEFVRL
;
A
#
# COMPACT_ATOMS: atom_id res chain seq x y z
N MET A 1 -21.46 -22.25 -6.69
CA MET A 1 -21.16 -20.95 -6.05
C MET A 1 -22.43 -20.13 -5.92
N LYS A 2 -22.86 -19.79 -4.69
CA LYS A 2 -24.02 -18.91 -4.48
C LYS A 2 -23.71 -17.53 -5.08
N LYS A 3 -24.52 -17.06 -6.04
CA LYS A 3 -24.50 -15.67 -6.51
C LYS A 3 -24.63 -14.76 -5.29
N PHE A 4 -23.55 -14.07 -4.90
CA PHE A 4 -23.65 -13.00 -3.92
C PHE A 4 -24.65 -11.98 -4.49
N ARG A 5 -25.83 -11.87 -3.85
CA ARG A 5 -26.78 -10.78 -4.13
C ARG A 5 -25.97 -9.47 -4.13
N LYS A 6 -26.21 -8.60 -5.10
CA LYS A 6 -25.65 -7.23 -5.13
C LYS A 6 -26.22 -6.51 -3.90
N ILE A 7 -25.56 -6.65 -2.74
CA ILE A 7 -25.92 -5.95 -1.51
C ILE A 7 -25.30 -4.57 -1.64
N ASN A 8 -26.04 -3.63 -2.22
CA ASN A 8 -25.73 -2.21 -2.09
C ASN A 8 -26.51 -1.68 -0.88
N LYS A 9 -25.79 -1.27 0.16
CA LYS A 9 -26.40 -0.61 1.34
C LYS A 9 -26.27 0.90 1.30
N ILE A 10 -25.52 1.42 0.33
CA ILE A 10 -25.24 2.85 0.21
C ILE A 10 -26.42 3.52 -0.50
N THR A 11 -26.95 4.56 0.12
CA THR A 11 -28.12 5.30 -0.35
C THR A 11 -27.75 6.67 -0.93
N LYS A 12 -26.69 7.30 -0.40
CA LYS A 12 -26.23 8.63 -0.82
C LYS A 12 -24.74 8.81 -0.56
N ILE A 13 -24.10 9.68 -1.33
CA ILE A 13 -22.75 10.17 -1.12
C ILE A 13 -22.78 11.70 -1.14
N ALA A 14 -22.04 12.34 -0.23
CA ALA A 14 -21.83 13.79 -0.21
C ALA A 14 -20.33 14.10 -0.10
N GLU A 15 -19.87 15.14 -0.80
CA GLU A 15 -18.50 15.63 -0.67
C GLU A 15 -18.35 16.47 0.60
N VAL A 16 -17.32 16.18 1.38
CA VAL A 16 -16.95 16.95 2.59
C VAL A 16 -15.73 17.81 2.30
N TYR A 17 -14.73 17.25 1.63
CA TYR A 17 -13.50 17.93 1.25
C TYR A 17 -13.01 17.39 -0.08
N ASN A 18 -12.46 18.27 -0.92
CA ASN A 18 -11.92 17.91 -2.23
C ASN A 18 -10.57 18.62 -2.43
N SER A 19 -9.58 17.86 -2.88
CA SER A 19 -8.26 18.39 -3.24
C SER A 19 -7.63 17.55 -4.35
N LYS A 20 -6.46 17.98 -4.81
CA LYS A 20 -5.67 17.25 -5.82
C LYS A 20 -5.29 15.83 -5.36
N PHE A 21 -4.98 15.64 -4.08
CA PHE A 21 -4.36 14.40 -3.59
C PHE A 21 -5.28 13.55 -2.71
N LEU A 22 -6.19 14.18 -1.97
CA LEU A 22 -7.10 13.51 -1.05
C LEU A 22 -8.48 14.16 -1.04
N ASN A 23 -9.52 13.35 -1.10
CA ASN A 23 -10.91 13.73 -0.98
C ASN A 23 -11.52 13.06 0.26
N VAL A 24 -12.54 13.68 0.83
CA VAL A 24 -13.30 13.15 1.95
C VAL A 24 -14.78 13.14 1.58
N PHE A 25 -15.43 12.00 1.75
CA PHE A 25 -16.84 11.81 1.46
C PHE A 25 -17.62 11.38 2.70
N GLU A 26 -18.87 11.80 2.80
CA GLU A 26 -19.87 11.18 3.66
C GLU A 26 -20.66 10.17 2.84
N ILE A 27 -20.67 8.91 3.27
CA ILE A 27 -21.50 7.86 2.70
C ILE A 27 -22.66 7.54 3.64
N PHE A 28 -23.87 7.52 3.10
CA PHE A 28 -25.09 7.20 3.84
C PHE A 28 -25.48 5.76 3.54
N TYR A 29 -25.89 5.03 4.57
CA TYR A 29 -26.23 3.62 4.42
C TYR A 29 -27.36 3.19 5.35
N GLU A 30 -28.11 2.18 4.90
CA GLU A 30 -29.12 1.53 5.72
C GLU A 30 -28.50 0.41 6.56
N THR A 31 -28.75 0.47 7.87
CA THR A 31 -28.31 -0.55 8.81
C THR A 31 -29.18 -1.80 8.75
N LYS A 32 -28.76 -2.89 9.41
CA LYS A 32 -29.56 -4.12 9.51
C LYS A 32 -30.93 -3.91 10.18
N LEU A 33 -31.12 -2.82 10.92
CA LEU A 33 -32.35 -2.48 11.63
C LEU A 33 -33.22 -1.46 10.86
N GLY A 34 -32.88 -1.14 9.61
CA GLY A 34 -33.59 -0.14 8.80
C GLY A 34 -33.23 1.32 9.12
N ASN A 35 -32.43 1.57 10.16
CA ASN A 35 -31.98 2.93 10.49
C ASN A 35 -30.99 3.45 9.45
N GLN A 36 -31.07 4.75 9.15
CA GLN A 36 -30.08 5.45 8.34
C GLN A 36 -28.88 5.86 9.21
N LYS A 37 -27.67 5.57 8.72
CA LYS A 37 -26.42 6.04 9.30
C LYS A 37 -25.54 6.68 8.24
N LYS A 38 -24.52 7.40 8.70
CA LYS A 38 -23.45 7.94 7.85
C LYS A 38 -22.09 7.44 8.30
N TRP A 39 -21.16 7.36 7.37
CA TRP A 39 -19.75 7.07 7.58
C TRP A 39 -18.90 8.10 6.81
N ILE A 40 -17.74 8.46 7.35
CA ILE A 40 -16.80 9.36 6.66
C ILE A 40 -15.65 8.51 6.14
N VAL A 41 -15.27 8.75 4.89
CA VAL A 41 -14.22 8.01 4.18
C VAL A 41 -13.26 8.97 3.51
N ALA A 42 -11.97 8.70 3.65
CA ALA A 42 -10.91 9.36 2.89
C ALA A 42 -10.60 8.56 1.62
N SER A 43 -10.51 9.23 0.47
CA SER A 43 -10.27 8.57 -0.81
C SER A 43 -9.38 9.42 -1.71
N ARG A 44 -8.44 8.78 -2.41
CA ARG A 44 -7.66 9.41 -3.49
C ARG A 44 -8.50 9.66 -4.74
N LYS A 45 -9.66 9.01 -4.87
CA LYS A 45 -10.52 9.07 -6.05
C LYS A 45 -11.38 10.34 -5.99
N ASN A 46 -11.58 10.98 -7.13
CA ASN A 46 -12.61 12.01 -7.27
C ASN A 46 -14.02 11.40 -7.10
N LEU A 47 -15.04 12.25 -6.91
CA LEU A 47 -16.41 11.80 -6.65
C LEU A 47 -16.96 10.83 -7.71
N ASN A 48 -16.66 11.06 -8.99
CA ASN A 48 -17.18 10.22 -10.08
C ASN A 48 -16.56 8.82 -10.03
N SER A 49 -15.24 8.73 -9.97
CA SER A 49 -14.53 7.46 -9.87
C SER A 49 -14.89 6.70 -8.58
N TYR A 50 -15.03 7.43 -7.47
CA TYR A 50 -15.46 6.84 -6.19
C TYR A 50 -16.88 6.27 -6.27
N LYS A 51 -17.84 6.99 -6.86
CA LYS A 51 -19.21 6.51 -7.09
C LYS A 51 -19.22 5.22 -7.91
N LYS A 52 -18.53 5.21 -9.06
CA LYS A 52 -18.48 4.04 -9.94
C LYS A 52 -17.91 2.81 -9.24
N MET A 53 -16.84 2.99 -8.44
CA MET A 53 -16.29 1.92 -7.63
C MET A 53 -17.30 1.44 -6.57
N LEU A 54 -17.89 2.36 -5.80
CA LEU A 54 -18.77 2.03 -4.67
C LEU A 54 -20.04 1.31 -5.12
N PHE A 55 -20.63 1.73 -6.24
CA PHE A 55 -21.80 1.11 -6.85
C PHE A 55 -21.47 -0.10 -7.75
N LYS A 56 -20.19 -0.48 -7.84
CA LYS A 56 -19.69 -1.63 -8.61
C LYS A 56 -20.06 -1.52 -10.10
N GLU A 57 -19.91 -0.32 -10.65
CA GLU A 57 -20.03 -0.03 -12.07
C GLU A 57 -18.70 -0.27 -12.78
N GLU A 58 -17.59 -0.05 -12.08
CA GLU A 58 -16.22 -0.36 -12.55
C GLU A 58 -15.50 -1.28 -11.56
N SER A 59 -14.50 -2.02 -12.05
CA SER A 59 -13.60 -2.78 -11.18
C SER A 59 -12.71 -1.82 -10.37
N ILE A 60 -12.33 -2.25 -9.17
CA ILE A 60 -11.38 -1.51 -8.35
C ILE A 60 -10.04 -1.45 -9.10
N LYS A 61 -9.61 -0.23 -9.42
CA LYS A 61 -8.23 0.06 -9.80
C LYS A 61 -7.38 0.07 -8.53
N ILE A 62 -6.19 -0.55 -8.60
CA ILE A 62 -5.26 -0.58 -7.47
C ILE A 62 -4.57 0.78 -7.39
N ASP A 63 -4.45 1.34 -6.18
CA ASP A 63 -3.90 2.69 -6.01
C ASP A 63 -2.36 2.66 -5.90
N ALA A 64 -1.78 1.67 -5.22
CA ALA A 64 -0.33 1.58 -5.00
C ALA A 64 0.19 0.14 -4.96
N VAL A 65 1.51 -0.01 -5.11
CA VAL A 65 2.26 -1.25 -4.91
C VAL A 65 3.11 -1.16 -3.63
N LEU A 66 3.31 -2.31 -2.98
CA LEU A 66 4.31 -2.53 -1.95
C LEU A 66 5.22 -3.66 -2.39
N ILE A 67 6.51 -3.56 -2.12
CA ILE A 67 7.51 -4.48 -2.61
C ILE A 67 8.18 -5.18 -1.44
N ALA A 68 8.08 -6.51 -1.39
CA ALA A 68 8.82 -7.36 -0.47
C ALA A 68 9.91 -8.10 -1.26
N ALA A 69 11.12 -7.53 -1.28
CA ALA A 69 12.21 -8.05 -2.10
C ALA A 69 13.40 -8.54 -1.26
N ILE A 70 13.89 -9.73 -1.58
CA ILE A 70 15.09 -10.32 -0.95
C ILE A 70 16.31 -10.08 -1.84
N ASP A 71 17.38 -9.56 -1.25
CA ASP A 71 18.72 -9.67 -1.83
C ASP A 71 19.32 -11.02 -1.43
N GLU A 72 19.39 -11.94 -2.39
CA GLU A 72 19.88 -13.31 -2.15
C GLU A 72 21.37 -13.34 -1.77
N SER A 73 22.17 -12.42 -2.31
CA SER A 73 23.61 -12.39 -2.05
C SER A 73 23.92 -12.00 -0.60
N ARG A 74 23.07 -11.15 -0.03
CA ARG A 74 23.15 -10.68 1.36
C ARG A 74 22.25 -11.46 2.31
N GLY A 75 21.34 -12.29 1.79
CA GLY A 75 20.32 -12.97 2.59
C GLY A 75 19.47 -11.97 3.40
N SER A 76 19.14 -10.83 2.81
CA SER A 76 18.52 -9.68 3.49
C SER A 76 17.24 -9.23 2.78
N LEU A 77 16.25 -8.79 3.55
CA LEU A 77 15.07 -8.09 3.03
C LEU A 77 15.41 -6.62 2.79
N VAL A 78 14.94 -6.05 1.70
CA VAL A 78 15.04 -4.60 1.47
C VAL A 78 13.88 -3.90 2.16
N LEU A 79 14.19 -2.99 3.08
CA LEU A 79 13.24 -2.05 3.66
C LEU A 79 13.66 -0.61 3.35
N ILE A 80 12.78 0.31 3.67
CA ILE A 80 13.07 1.72 3.74
C ILE A 80 12.75 2.27 5.13
N LYS A 81 13.45 3.34 5.51
CA LYS A 81 13.11 4.19 6.64
C LYS A 81 12.72 5.55 6.08
N GLU A 82 11.44 5.87 6.17
CA GLU A 82 10.85 7.03 5.50
C GLU A 82 10.24 8.00 6.51
N PHE A 83 10.39 9.30 6.27
CA PHE A 83 9.71 10.31 7.08
C PHE A 83 8.24 10.43 6.64
N ARG A 84 7.30 10.15 7.53
CA ARG A 84 5.86 10.21 7.24
C ARG A 84 5.24 11.44 7.87
N MET A 85 4.88 12.42 7.04
CA MET A 85 4.21 13.66 7.45
C MET A 85 2.99 13.44 8.38
N PRO A 86 2.12 12.42 8.20
CA PRO A 86 0.96 12.22 9.07
C PRO A 86 1.29 11.94 10.54
N ILE A 87 2.47 11.41 10.84
CA ILE A 87 2.93 11.17 12.21
C ILE A 87 4.12 12.05 12.62
N ASN A 88 4.65 12.83 11.67
CA ASN A 88 5.80 13.71 11.84
C ASN A 88 7.04 12.98 12.41
N ASP A 89 7.28 11.77 11.92
CA ASP A 89 8.39 10.92 12.36
C ASP A 89 8.76 9.89 11.28
N TYR A 90 9.90 9.23 11.45
CA TYR A 90 10.35 8.13 10.61
C TYR A 90 9.62 6.83 10.93
N VAL A 91 9.36 6.04 9.88
CA VAL A 91 8.72 4.73 9.94
C VAL A 91 9.53 3.73 9.10
N TYR A 92 9.75 2.53 9.63
CA TYR A 92 10.24 1.41 8.83
C TYR A 92 9.10 0.85 7.97
N SER A 93 9.29 0.85 6.65
CA SER A 93 8.30 0.45 5.66
C SER A 93 8.90 -0.45 4.58
N LEU A 94 8.03 -1.10 3.81
CA LEU A 94 8.41 -1.70 2.53
C LEU A 94 8.53 -0.58 1.49
N PRO A 95 9.44 -0.69 0.50
CA PRO A 95 9.39 0.17 -0.68
C PRO A 95 8.00 0.12 -1.32
N ALA A 96 7.48 1.28 -1.72
CA ALA A 96 6.10 1.41 -2.17
C ALA A 96 5.84 2.71 -2.93
N GLY A 97 4.96 2.67 -3.91
CA GLY A 97 4.48 3.90 -4.55
C GLY A 97 3.23 3.72 -5.40
N LEU A 98 2.76 4.83 -5.96
CA LEU A 98 1.49 4.88 -6.69
C LEU A 98 1.63 4.21 -8.05
N ILE A 99 0.54 3.59 -8.51
CA ILE A 99 0.49 3.02 -9.86
C ILE A 99 0.02 4.10 -10.82
N ASP A 100 0.81 4.34 -11.88
CA ASP A 100 0.44 5.31 -12.91
C ASP A 100 -0.74 4.82 -13.75
N GLU A 101 -1.41 5.76 -14.43
CA GLU A 101 -2.59 5.42 -15.23
C GLU A 101 -2.22 4.47 -16.38
N GLY A 102 -2.78 3.25 -16.32
CA GLY A 102 -2.53 2.20 -17.32
C GLY A 102 -1.29 1.36 -17.06
N GLU A 103 -0.56 1.64 -15.97
CA GLU A 103 0.61 0.88 -15.55
C GLU A 103 0.20 -0.46 -14.90
N ASP A 104 0.92 -1.53 -15.23
CA ASP A 104 0.76 -2.84 -14.58
C ASP A 104 1.45 -2.85 -13.21
N ILE A 105 0.91 -3.59 -12.26
CA ILE A 105 1.43 -3.64 -10.88
C ILE A 105 2.90 -4.05 -10.81
N TYR A 106 3.38 -4.92 -11.71
CA TYR A 106 4.77 -5.37 -11.69
C TYR A 106 5.71 -4.38 -12.36
N VAL A 107 5.18 -3.56 -13.29
CA VAL A 107 5.93 -2.45 -13.89
C VAL A 107 6.12 -1.35 -12.84
N ALA A 108 5.04 -0.96 -12.16
CA ALA A 108 5.09 -0.02 -11.04
C ALA A 108 6.06 -0.51 -9.94
N ALA A 109 5.96 -1.78 -9.54
CA ALA A 109 6.86 -2.35 -8.52
C ALA A 109 8.35 -2.27 -8.90
N LYS A 110 8.69 -2.46 -10.18
CA LYS A 110 10.08 -2.33 -10.64
C LYS A 110 10.54 -0.88 -10.66
N ARG A 111 9.67 0.04 -11.09
CA ARG A 111 9.94 1.48 -11.14
C ARG A 111 10.17 2.03 -9.72
N GLU A 112 9.22 1.80 -8.83
CA GLU A 112 9.26 2.28 -7.44
C GLU A 112 10.45 1.68 -6.67
N MET A 113 10.75 0.39 -6.84
CA MET A 113 11.96 -0.20 -6.25
C MET A 113 13.22 0.56 -6.70
N LYS A 114 13.29 0.91 -7.98
CA LYS A 114 14.45 1.58 -8.55
C LYS A 114 14.56 3.04 -8.09
N GLU A 115 13.43 3.75 -8.03
CA GLU A 115 13.35 5.16 -7.62
C GLU A 115 13.71 5.31 -6.14
N GLU A 116 13.05 4.57 -5.24
CA GLU A 116 13.23 4.73 -3.79
C GLU A 116 14.55 4.14 -3.27
N THR A 117 15.08 3.09 -3.94
CA THR A 117 16.20 2.31 -3.40
C THR A 117 17.41 2.20 -4.32
N GLY A 118 17.30 2.56 -5.59
CA GLY A 118 18.34 2.33 -6.58
C GLY A 118 18.49 0.87 -7.01
N LEU A 119 17.76 -0.07 -6.41
CA LEU A 119 17.87 -1.50 -6.67
C LEU A 119 16.99 -1.95 -7.84
N GLU A 120 17.42 -3.01 -8.52
CA GLU A 120 16.62 -3.68 -9.54
C GLU A 120 15.77 -4.78 -8.91
N LEU A 121 14.44 -4.70 -9.09
CA LEU A 121 13.51 -5.80 -8.78
C LEU A 121 13.46 -6.80 -9.94
N TYR A 122 13.81 -8.05 -9.66
CA TYR A 122 13.80 -9.17 -10.61
C TYR A 122 13.20 -10.43 -9.99
N ASP A 123 12.97 -11.47 -10.82
CA ASP A 123 12.45 -12.78 -10.38
C ASP A 123 11.20 -12.65 -9.49
N ILE A 124 10.19 -11.91 -9.98
CA ILE A 124 8.95 -11.64 -9.26
C ILE A 124 8.17 -12.96 -9.07
N ASP A 125 7.83 -13.27 -7.82
CA ASP A 125 6.97 -14.39 -7.48
C ASP A 125 5.50 -13.97 -7.52
N GLU A 126 4.89 -14.14 -8.69
CA GLU A 126 3.47 -13.83 -8.89
C GLU A 126 2.53 -14.68 -8.02
N ASN A 127 2.93 -15.89 -7.61
CA ASN A 127 2.08 -16.79 -6.84
C ASN A 127 2.00 -16.37 -5.37
N SER A 128 3.11 -15.86 -4.84
CA SER A 128 3.18 -15.28 -3.48
C SER A 128 2.68 -13.84 -3.43
N SER A 129 2.59 -13.16 -4.58
CA SER A 129 2.12 -11.77 -4.67
C SER A 129 0.61 -11.63 -4.51
N CYS A 130 0.18 -10.58 -3.80
CA CYS A 130 -1.23 -10.22 -3.64
C CYS A 130 -1.59 -9.08 -4.59
N LYS A 131 -2.40 -9.36 -5.62
CA LYS A 131 -2.76 -8.36 -6.65
C LYS A 131 -3.78 -7.31 -6.18
N LYS A 132 -4.45 -7.53 -5.04
CA LYS A 132 -5.43 -6.59 -4.47
C LYS A 132 -5.70 -6.84 -2.99
N SER A 133 -5.38 -5.84 -2.19
CA SER A 133 -5.70 -5.71 -0.77
C SER A 133 -6.11 -4.27 -0.46
N PHE A 134 -6.39 -3.96 0.81
CA PHE A 134 -6.78 -2.62 1.24
C PHE A 134 -5.97 -2.21 2.46
N ALA A 135 -5.57 -0.93 2.53
CA ALA A 135 -4.70 -0.41 3.58
C ALA A 135 -5.43 -0.27 4.93
N SER A 136 -6.60 0.40 4.93
CA SER A 136 -7.35 0.70 6.14
C SER A 136 -8.84 0.87 5.86
N VAL A 137 -9.56 -0.25 5.68
CA VAL A 137 -10.99 -0.27 5.27
C VAL A 137 -11.97 0.42 6.24
N GLY A 138 -11.53 0.71 7.47
CA GLY A 138 -12.31 1.51 8.42
C GLY A 138 -12.28 3.01 8.12
N MET A 139 -11.27 3.48 7.37
CA MET A 139 -11.01 4.90 7.15
C MET A 139 -10.96 5.27 5.66
N SER A 140 -10.35 4.43 4.82
CA SER A 140 -10.13 4.70 3.41
C SER A 140 -10.51 3.53 2.50
N ASP A 141 -10.67 3.82 1.21
CA ASP A 141 -10.78 2.83 0.14
C ASP A 141 -9.44 2.53 -0.54
N GLU A 142 -8.32 3.01 0.03
CA GLU A 142 -6.99 2.85 -0.55
C GLU A 142 -6.64 1.38 -0.70
N SER A 143 -6.35 1.00 -1.95
CA SER A 143 -6.12 -0.36 -2.37
C SER A 143 -4.67 -0.56 -2.79
N LEU A 144 -4.13 -1.72 -2.42
CA LEU A 144 -2.71 -2.01 -2.49
C LEU A 144 -2.46 -3.36 -3.17
N ALA A 145 -1.43 -3.47 -3.98
CA ALA A 145 -0.84 -4.75 -4.38
C ALA A 145 0.45 -4.99 -3.58
N LEU A 146 0.68 -6.20 -3.10
CA LEU A 146 1.94 -6.60 -2.47
C LEU A 146 2.68 -7.54 -3.44
N VAL A 147 3.87 -7.13 -3.87
CA VAL A 147 4.69 -7.84 -4.86
C VAL A 147 5.91 -8.44 -4.17
N TYR A 148 6.06 -9.75 -4.27
CA TYR A 148 7.24 -10.47 -3.80
C TYR A 148 8.23 -10.68 -4.95
N GLY A 149 9.52 -10.57 -4.66
CA GLY A 149 10.56 -10.83 -5.65
C GLY A 149 11.96 -10.77 -5.07
N LYS A 150 12.94 -10.55 -5.94
CA LYS A 150 14.35 -10.44 -5.58
C LYS A 150 14.91 -9.08 -5.96
N ALA A 151 15.85 -8.59 -5.16
CA ALA A 151 16.52 -7.33 -5.38
C ALA A 151 18.01 -7.54 -5.61
N ARG A 152 18.62 -6.73 -6.49
CA ARG A 152 20.08 -6.67 -6.66
C ARG A 152 20.54 -5.27 -6.97
N GLY A 153 21.82 -5.03 -6.74
CA GLY A 153 22.49 -3.75 -6.96
C GLY A 153 23.07 -3.20 -5.67
N GLU A 154 23.30 -1.90 -5.66
CA GLU A 154 23.72 -1.14 -4.49
C GLU A 154 22.65 -0.09 -4.19
N VAL A 155 22.39 0.12 -2.91
CA VAL A 155 21.40 1.11 -2.48
C VAL A 155 21.85 2.51 -2.90
N SER A 156 20.90 3.28 -3.42
CA SER A 156 21.12 4.67 -3.81
C SER A 156 19.82 5.45 -3.67
N THR A 157 19.94 6.70 -3.25
CA THR A 157 18.83 7.65 -3.13
C THR A 157 18.84 8.70 -4.24
N GLU A 158 19.71 8.55 -5.25
CA GLU A 158 19.88 9.55 -6.33
C GLU A 158 18.66 9.69 -7.24
N LEU A 159 17.78 8.69 -7.26
CA LEU A 159 16.58 8.65 -8.11
C LEU A 159 15.31 9.04 -7.35
N GLN A 160 15.40 9.35 -6.05
CA GLN A 160 14.26 9.75 -5.24
C GLN A 160 13.69 11.10 -5.70
N GLU A 161 12.38 11.26 -5.58
CA GLU A 161 11.74 12.55 -5.80
C GLU A 161 12.09 13.56 -4.69
N GLU A 162 11.97 14.86 -4.95
CA GLU A 162 12.26 15.92 -3.96
C GLU A 162 11.45 15.75 -2.65
N SER A 163 10.24 15.18 -2.76
CA SER A 163 9.35 14.99 -1.61
C SER A 163 9.61 13.71 -0.81
N GLU A 164 10.49 12.84 -1.31
CA GLU A 164 10.84 11.58 -0.69
C GLU A 164 12.01 11.76 0.26
N ILE A 165 11.75 11.57 1.56
CA ILE A 165 12.76 11.62 2.61
C ILE A 165 12.95 10.19 3.09
N ILE A 166 13.74 9.42 2.33
CA ILE A 166 13.80 7.96 2.43
C ILE A 166 15.25 7.48 2.53
N GLU A 167 15.53 6.61 3.50
CA GLU A 167 16.77 5.85 3.60
C GLU A 167 16.50 4.37 3.27
N SER A 168 17.19 3.82 2.27
CA SER A 168 17.07 2.41 1.90
C SER A 168 18.03 1.54 2.72
N ILE A 169 17.54 0.41 3.23
CA ILE A 169 18.29 -0.44 4.14
C ILE A 169 18.16 -1.92 3.78
N TYR A 170 19.26 -2.65 3.89
CA TYR A 170 19.24 -4.10 3.89
C TYR A 170 19.05 -4.59 5.33
N VAL A 171 18.06 -5.46 5.52
CA VAL A 171 17.70 -6.01 6.81
C VAL A 171 17.92 -7.51 6.78
N ASP A 172 19.01 -7.96 7.41
CA ASP A 172 19.24 -9.38 7.66
C ASP A 172 18.30 -9.90 8.77
N LYS A 173 18.33 -11.22 9.03
CA LYS A 173 17.45 -11.81 10.05
C LYS A 173 17.68 -11.28 11.45
N LYS A 174 18.94 -10.96 11.80
CA LYS A 174 19.26 -10.45 13.14
C LYS A 174 18.69 -9.05 13.32
N MET A 175 18.89 -8.17 12.35
CA MET A 175 18.32 -6.82 12.35
C MET A 175 16.78 -6.89 12.29
N ALA A 176 16.20 -7.84 11.56
CA ALA A 176 14.75 -8.06 11.56
C ALA A 176 14.22 -8.41 12.96
N GLU A 177 14.89 -9.33 13.69
CA GLU A 177 14.53 -9.67 15.08
C GLU A 177 14.67 -8.47 16.03
N GLU A 178 15.72 -7.67 15.87
CA GLU A 178 15.93 -6.43 16.62
C GLU A 178 14.80 -5.42 16.36
N LEU A 179 14.44 -5.18 15.09
CA LEU A 179 13.33 -4.29 14.72
C LEU A 179 11.98 -4.79 15.27
N LEU A 180 11.72 -6.10 15.20
CA LEU A 180 10.47 -6.70 15.68
C LEU A 180 10.31 -6.65 17.21
N SER A 181 11.41 -6.53 17.96
CA SER A 181 11.43 -6.48 19.42
C SER A 181 11.65 -5.09 20.00
N SER A 182 11.99 -4.10 19.17
CA SER A 182 12.24 -2.71 19.57
C SER A 182 10.97 -1.86 19.54
N ASP A 183 10.99 -0.77 20.30
CA ASP A 183 9.94 0.26 20.29
C ASP A 183 10.20 1.30 19.20
N VAL A 184 10.19 0.86 17.94
CA VAL A 184 10.36 1.71 16.76
C VAL A 184 9.04 1.84 16.01
N ASN A 185 8.84 2.96 15.32
CA ASN A 185 7.71 3.09 14.40
C ASN A 185 7.93 2.18 13.19
N ILE A 186 6.99 1.28 12.97
CA ILE A 186 7.03 0.34 11.85
C ILE A 186 5.64 0.23 11.24
N ASP A 187 5.57 0.27 9.91
CA ASP A 187 4.34 0.01 9.19
C ASP A 187 3.90 -1.43 9.43
N ILE A 188 2.62 -1.65 9.73
CA ILE A 188 2.12 -2.98 10.09
C ILE A 188 2.31 -4.03 8.98
N LYS A 189 2.35 -3.61 7.70
CA LYS A 189 2.59 -4.52 6.57
C LYS A 189 4.07 -4.91 6.53
N ALA A 190 4.98 -3.95 6.74
CA ALA A 190 6.40 -4.23 6.88
C ALA A 190 6.68 -5.14 8.09
N TRP A 191 6.03 -4.90 9.24
CA TRP A 191 6.15 -5.74 10.43
C TRP A 191 5.71 -7.20 10.15
N LEU A 192 4.60 -7.39 9.42
CA LEU A 192 4.13 -8.73 9.05
C LEU A 192 5.10 -9.45 8.11
N VAL A 193 5.64 -8.74 7.11
CA VAL A 193 6.63 -9.31 6.17
C VAL A 193 7.94 -9.62 6.89
N LEU A 194 8.43 -8.76 7.79
CA LEU A 194 9.61 -9.05 8.60
C LEU A 194 9.42 -10.30 9.46
N LYS A 195 8.25 -10.44 10.09
CA LYS A 195 7.92 -11.62 10.89
C LYS A 195 7.87 -12.90 10.05
N GLU A 196 7.40 -12.82 8.81
CA GLU A 196 7.47 -13.93 7.85
C GLU A 196 8.93 -14.24 7.48
N PHE A 197 9.71 -13.22 7.13
CA PHE A 197 11.10 -13.34 6.71
C PHE A 197 12.00 -14.00 7.77
N VAL A 198 11.82 -13.67 9.05
CA VAL A 198 12.56 -14.30 10.16
C VAL A 198 12.26 -15.80 10.28
N ARG A 199 11.07 -16.25 9.85
CA ARG A 199 10.62 -17.66 9.99
C ARG A 199 11.03 -18.57 8.84
N LEU A 200 11.31 -18.00 7.66
CA LEU A 200 11.83 -18.73 6.50
C LEU A 200 13.23 -19.28 6.80
#